data_AF-A0A0D4CJ03-F1
#
_entry.id   AF-A0A0D4CJ03-F1
#
_cell.length_a   1.000
_cell.length_b   1.000
_cell.length_c   1.000
_cell.angle_alpha   90.00
_cell.angle_beta   90.00
_cell.angle_gamma   90.00
#
_symmetry.space_group_name_H-M   'P 1'
#
loop_
_entity.id
_entity.type
_entity.pdbx_description
1 polymer ?
#
loop_
_entity_poly.entity_id
_entity_poly.type
_entity_poly.pdbx_seq_one_letter_code
_entity_poly.pdbx_strand_id
1 'polypeptide(L)'
;MVSSYKGTENNEQPKRLILTAKQTTTSYSKYYINGVFRNECAKIDYARRNGTLYRADGIYGELIAIAPEQIIDIIEGQENENQD
;
A
#
# COMPACT_ATOMS: atom_id res chain seq x y z
N MET A 1 36.24 -14.97 8.92
CA MET A 1 35.13 -14.31 9.64
C MET A 1 34.32 -13.54 8.62
N VAL A 2 33.18 -14.08 8.20
CA VAL A 2 32.26 -13.35 7.32
C VAL A 2 31.32 -12.57 8.24
N SER A 3 31.46 -11.25 8.23
CA SER A 3 30.63 -10.34 9.02
C SER A 3 29.22 -10.36 8.46
N SER A 4 28.33 -11.14 9.07
CA SER A 4 26.90 -11.12 8.78
C SER A 4 26.37 -9.73 9.14
N TYR A 5 26.14 -8.90 8.13
CA TYR A 5 25.34 -7.69 8.25
C TYR A 5 23.97 -8.12 8.78
N LYS A 6 23.72 -7.94 10.08
CA LYS A 6 22.36 -7.89 10.64
C LYS A 6 21.75 -6.57 10.17
N GLY A 7 21.35 -6.53 8.91
CA GLY A 7 20.31 -5.59 8.51
C GLY A 7 19.13 -5.89 9.41
N THR A 8 18.64 -4.89 10.12
CA THR A 8 17.38 -4.95 10.87
C THR A 8 16.31 -5.58 9.97
N GLU A 9 16.03 -6.86 10.19
CA GLU A 9 14.92 -7.55 9.56
C GLU A 9 13.66 -6.83 10.04
N ASN A 10 13.14 -5.92 9.21
CA ASN A 10 11.79 -5.41 9.36
C ASN A 10 10.87 -6.62 9.12
N ASN A 11 10.58 -7.36 10.19
CA ASN A 11 9.67 -8.51 10.21
C ASN A 11 8.20 -8.10 10.02
N GLU A 12 7.92 -6.96 9.39
CA GLU A 12 6.57 -6.65 8.94
C GLU A 12 6.23 -7.62 7.81
N GLN A 13 5.36 -8.57 8.11
CA GLN A 13 4.85 -9.49 7.13
C GLN A 13 3.87 -8.78 6.19
N PRO A 14 3.76 -9.23 4.92
CA PRO A 14 2.73 -8.76 4.03
C PRO A 14 1.35 -8.99 4.66
N LYS A 15 0.51 -7.96 4.64
CA LYS A 15 -0.88 -8.00 5.11
C LYS A 15 -1.79 -7.41 4.06
N ARG A 16 -3.10 -7.61 4.25
CA ARG A 16 -4.12 -6.90 3.48
C ARG A 16 -4.13 -5.43 3.89
N LEU A 17 -3.93 -4.56 2.92
CA LEU A 17 -4.02 -3.11 3.07
C LEU A 17 -5.22 -2.60 2.28
N ILE A 18 -5.82 -1.53 2.79
CA ILE A 18 -6.90 -0.81 2.12
C ILE A 18 -6.35 0.53 1.68
N LEU A 19 -6.38 0.78 0.38
CA LEU A 19 -5.96 2.02 -0.24
C LEU A 19 -7.19 2.81 -0.68
N THR A 20 -7.35 4.03 -0.17
CA THR A 20 -8.44 4.91 -0.62
C THR A 20 -7.89 5.94 -1.59
N ALA A 21 -8.45 5.95 -2.81
CA ALA A 21 -8.11 6.94 -3.82
C ALA A 21 -9.33 7.75 -4.25
N LYS A 22 -9.09 9.03 -4.52
CA LYS A 22 -10.06 9.96 -5.08
C LYS A 22 -10.07 9.85 -6.61
N GLN A 23 -11.16 9.37 -7.19
CA GLN A 23 -11.30 9.29 -8.65
C GLN A 23 -11.84 10.60 -9.25
N THR A 24 -12.84 11.20 -8.60
CA THR A 24 -13.48 12.45 -9.03
C THR A 24 -13.65 13.39 -7.83
N THR A 25 -14.20 14.59 -8.05
CA THR A 25 -14.47 15.56 -6.98
C THR A 25 -15.37 15.00 -5.87
N THR A 26 -16.22 14.03 -6.18
CA THR A 26 -17.26 13.48 -5.28
C THR A 26 -17.18 11.96 -5.09
N SER A 27 -16.26 11.26 -5.75
CA SER A 27 -16.18 9.78 -5.70
C SER A 27 -14.84 9.27 -5.19
N TYR A 28 -14.93 8.32 -4.27
CA TYR A 28 -13.80 7.59 -3.69
C TYR A 28 -13.88 6.12 -4.06
N SER A 29 -12.72 5.50 -4.28
CA SER A 29 -12.61 4.08 -4.55
C SER A 29 -11.65 3.46 -3.54
N LYS A 30 -12.04 2.29 -3.03
CA LYS A 30 -11.21 1.48 -2.16
C LYS A 30 -10.59 0.36 -2.96
N TYR A 31 -9.28 0.20 -2.84
CA TYR A 31 -8.52 -0.87 -3.45
C TYR A 31 -7.95 -1.74 -2.33
N TYR A 32 -8.06 -3.05 -2.49
CA TYR A 32 -7.50 -4.00 -1.55
C TYR A 32 -6.22 -4.55 -2.16
N ILE A 33 -5.10 -4.35 -1.47
CA ILE A 33 -3.78 -4.81 -1.92
C ILE A 33 -3.14 -5.68 -0.86
N ASN A 34 -2.22 -6.55 -1.28
CA ASN A 34 -1.35 -7.27 -0.36
C ASN A 34 0.03 -6.62 -0.39
N GLY A 35 0.55 -6.25 0.78
CA GLY A 35 1.84 -5.60 0.86
C GLY A 35 2.31 -5.37 2.29
N VAL A 36 3.54 -4.89 2.41
CA VAL A 36 4.08 -4.44 3.68
C VAL A 36 3.79 -2.95 3.79
N PHE A 37 3.07 -2.52 4.82
CA PHE A 37 2.57 -1.15 4.96
C PHE A 37 3.66 -0.09 4.72
N ARG A 38 4.80 -0.22 5.40
CA ARG A 38 5.91 0.73 5.24
C ARG A 38 6.50 0.74 3.83
N ASN A 39 6.55 -0.42 3.17
CA ASN A 39 7.03 -0.51 1.80
C ASN A 39 6.04 0.14 0.81
N GLU A 40 4.74 -0.07 0.99
CA GLU A 40 3.73 0.55 0.13
C GLU A 40 3.72 2.07 0.31
N CYS A 41 3.84 2.58 1.54
CA CYS A 41 4.04 4.02 1.80
C CYS A 41 5.29 4.55 1.09
N ALA A 42 6.43 3.85 1.18
CA ALA A 42 7.66 4.25 0.52
C ALA A 42 7.52 4.25 -1.03
N LYS A 43 6.79 3.28 -1.60
CA LYS A 43 6.48 3.26 -3.04
C LYS A 43 5.60 4.44 -3.46
N ILE A 44 4.61 4.80 -2.66
CA ILE A 44 3.75 5.98 -2.92
C ILE A 44 4.59 7.26 -2.90
N ASP A 45 5.45 7.44 -1.90
CA ASP A 45 6.33 8.60 -1.80
C ASP A 45 7.32 8.66 -2.96
N TYR A 46 7.90 7.51 -3.34
CA TYR A 46 8.77 7.41 -4.50
C TYR A 46 8.03 7.78 -5.78
N ALA A 47 6.81 7.27 -5.96
CA ALA A 47 5.99 7.56 -7.14
C ALA A 47 5.67 9.06 -7.24
N ARG A 48 5.32 9.68 -6.11
CA ARG A 48 5.03 11.12 -6.01
C ARG A 48 6.25 11.98 -6.37
N ARG A 49 7.44 11.61 -5.88
CA ARG A 49 8.67 12.36 -6.17
C ARG A 49 9.11 12.28 -7.63
N ASN A 50 8.85 11.16 -8.28
CA ASN A 50 9.28 10.91 -9.65
C ASN A 50 8.20 11.21 -10.70
N GLY A 51 7.00 11.63 -10.29
CA GLY A 51 5.88 11.86 -11.21
C GLY A 51 5.42 10.58 -11.92
N THR A 52 5.53 9.43 -11.25
CA THR A 52 5.13 8.13 -11.80
C THR A 52 3.88 7.60 -11.09
N LEU A 53 3.18 6.64 -11.71
CA LEU A 53 2.05 5.98 -11.06
C LEU A 53 2.52 5.04 -9.94
N TYR A 54 1.80 5.05 -8.83
CA TYR A 54 1.89 4.00 -7.82
C TYR A 54 1.31 2.70 -8.40
N ARG A 55 2.03 1.59 -8.21
CA ARG A 55 1.62 0.26 -8.69
C ARG A 55 1.65 -0.76 -7.57
N ALA A 56 0.59 -1.55 -7.48
CA ALA A 56 0.47 -2.63 -6.51
C ALA A 56 -0.37 -3.77 -7.06
N ASP A 57 -0.11 -4.98 -6.53
CA ASP A 57 -0.91 -6.15 -6.80
C ASP A 57 -2.15 -6.13 -5.88
N GLY A 58 -3.32 -6.12 -6.52
CA GLY A 58 -4.60 -6.28 -5.84
C GLY A 58 -4.79 -7.70 -5.34
N ILE A 59 -5.62 -7.85 -4.31
CA ILE A 59 -5.84 -9.16 -3.68
C ILE A 59 -6.58 -10.16 -4.60
N TYR A 60 -7.23 -9.69 -5.68
CA TYR A 60 -7.93 -10.53 -6.65
C TYR A 60 -7.08 -10.82 -7.90
N GLY A 61 -5.78 -10.49 -7.87
CA GLY A 61 -4.86 -10.68 -8.98
C GLY A 61 -4.90 -9.56 -10.02
N GLU A 62 -5.60 -8.46 -9.73
CA GLU A 62 -5.62 -7.27 -10.57
C GLU A 62 -4.36 -6.41 -10.35
N LEU A 63 -3.84 -5.82 -11.43
CA LEU A 63 -2.79 -4.82 -11.31
C LEU A 63 -3.42 -3.44 -11.09
N ILE A 64 -3.11 -2.82 -9.95
CA ILE A 64 -3.58 -1.48 -9.62
C ILE A 64 -2.52 -0.47 -10.03
N ALA A 65 -2.92 0.57 -10.76
CA ALA A 65 -2.09 1.71 -11.11
C ALA A 65 -2.84 3.01 -10.81
N ILE A 66 -2.35 3.80 -9.85
CA ILE A 66 -3.04 5.00 -9.35
C ILE A 66 -2.06 6.17 -9.30
N ALA A 67 -2.51 7.37 -9.66
CA ALA A 67 -1.72 8.57 -9.49
C ALA A 67 -1.52 8.86 -7.99
N PRO A 68 -0.29 9.03 -7.49
CA PRO A 68 -0.04 9.20 -6.06
C PRO A 68 -0.70 10.45 -5.47
N GLU A 69 -1.10 11.43 -6.28
CA GLU A 69 -1.87 12.61 -5.90
C GLU A 69 -3.34 12.29 -5.60
N GLN A 70 -3.86 11.19 -6.15
CA GLN A 70 -5.23 10.72 -5.90
C GLN A 70 -5.32 9.86 -4.63
N ILE A 71 -4.19 9.35 -4.14
CA ILE A 71 -4.15 8.52 -2.92
C ILE A 71 -4.33 9.42 -1.70
N ILE A 72 -5.39 9.14 -0.94
CA ILE A 72 -5.75 9.87 0.27
C ILE A 72 -5.09 9.21 1.47
N ASP A 73 -5.29 7.91 1.60
CA ASP A 73 -4.76 7.10 2.67
C ASP A 73 -4.47 5.68 2.22
N ILE A 74 -3.63 5.04 3.01
CA ILE A 74 -3.43 3.60 3.04
C ILE A 74 -3.51 3.21 4.52
N ILE A 75 -4.28 2.17 4.81
CA ILE A 75 -4.43 1.64 6.17
C ILE A 75 -4.21 0.13 6.16
N GLU A 76 -3.68 -0.40 7.25
CA GLU A 76 -3.71 -1.84 7.50
C GLU A 76 -5.16 -2.26 7.68
N GLY A 77 -5.65 -3.17 6.83
CA GLY A 77 -6.98 -3.73 7.01
C GLY A 77 -6.99 -4.59 8.26
N GLN A 78 -7.61 -4.12 9.33
CA GLN A 78 -8.12 -5.03 10.35
C GLN A 78 -9.36 -5.70 9.75
N GLU A 79 -9.39 -7.03 9.72
CA GLU A 79 -10.65 -7.74 9.82
C GLU A 79 -11.23 -7.38 11.19
N ASN A 80 -11.90 -6.23 11.29
CA ASN A 80 -12.84 -6.04 12.38
C ASN A 80 -14.06 -6.90 12.06
N GLU A 81 -13.94 -8.18 12.35
CA GLU A 81 -15.03 -8.91 12.99
C GLU A 81 -15.34 -8.23 14.33
N ASN A 82 -16.12 -7.16 14.29
CA ASN A 82 -17.08 -6.85 15.33
C ASN A 82 -18.40 -6.75 14.53
N GLN A 83 -19.31 -7.71 14.47
CA GLN A 83 -19.91 -8.48 15.57
C GLN A 83 -20.09 -7.61 16.83
N ASP A 84 -20.90 -6.55 16.71
CA ASP A 84 -22.16 -6.39 17.47
C ASP A 84 -23.01 -5.27 16.82
#